data_AF-A0A3R9HXP6-F1
#
_entry.id   AF-A0A3R9HXP6-F1
#
_cell.length_a   1.000
_cell.length_b   1.000
_cell.length_c   1.000
_cell.angle_alpha   90.00
_cell.angle_beta   90.00
_cell.angle_gamma   90.00
#
_symmetry.space_group_name_H-M   'P 1'
#
loop_
_entity.id
_entity.type
_entity.pdbx_description
1 polymer ?
#
loop_
_entity_poly.entity_id
_entity_poly.type
_entity_poly.pdbx_seq_one_letter_code
_entity_poly.pdbx_strand_id
1 'polypeptide(L)'
;MIPYVVINGIEPTVHHDSFGVLKRHEYHFPNGYGASVICNSYSYGLELAVLKNLDEEWQLCYTSPITDDVVGYIRGEEELTELLTKIYNLPGGR
;
A
#
# COMPACT_ATOMS: atom_id res chain seq x y z
N MET A 1 6.77 -7.88 10.62
CA MET A 1 5.30 -7.94 10.87
C MET A 1 4.69 -6.76 10.13
N ILE A 2 3.51 -6.94 9.51
CA ILE A 2 2.79 -5.85 8.86
C ILE A 2 1.87 -5.21 9.92
N PRO A 3 2.05 -3.92 10.28
CA PRO A 3 1.15 -3.22 11.19
C PRO A 3 -0.29 -3.17 10.64
N TYR A 4 -1.27 -3.22 11.54
CA TYR A 4 -2.68 -3.04 11.16
C TYR A 4 -3.05 -1.57 11.35
N VAL A 5 -3.04 -0.81 10.25
CA VAL A 5 -3.29 0.64 10.27
C VAL A 5 -4.65 0.94 9.65
N VAL A 6 -5.46 1.77 10.30
CA VAL A 6 -6.74 2.27 9.78
C VAL A 6 -6.57 3.73 9.36
N ILE A 7 -6.87 4.04 8.10
CA ILE A 7 -6.71 5.38 7.52
C ILE A 7 -8.08 5.97 7.26
N ASN A 8 -8.46 7.03 7.99
CA ASN A 8 -9.75 7.70 7.81
C ASN A 8 -10.96 6.73 7.83
N GLY A 9 -10.91 5.71 8.70
CA GLY A 9 -11.93 4.67 8.81
C GLY A 9 -11.84 3.54 7.77
N ILE A 10 -10.83 3.56 6.90
CA ILE A 10 -10.57 2.51 5.91
C ILE A 10 -9.60 1.49 6.52
N GLU A 11 -10.10 0.29 6.71
CA GLU A 11 -9.33 -0.88 7.12
C GLU A 11 -8.61 -1.53 5.93
N PRO A 12 -7.44 -2.16 6.13
CA PRO A 12 -6.80 -2.93 5.09
C PRO A 12 -7.56 -4.22 4.81
N THR A 13 -7.65 -4.59 3.54
CA THR A 13 -7.97 -5.98 3.18
C THR A 13 -6.74 -6.84 3.43
N VAL A 14 -6.91 -7.93 4.19
CA VAL A 14 -5.81 -8.83 4.55
C VAL A 14 -5.80 -10.03 3.61
N HIS A 15 -4.73 -10.13 2.82
CA HIS A 15 -4.50 -11.22 1.87
C HIS A 15 -3.44 -12.19 2.41
N HIS A 16 -3.49 -13.45 1.97
CA HIS A 16 -2.54 -14.51 2.32
C HIS A 16 -2.03 -15.29 1.09
N ASP A 17 -2.20 -14.69 -0.10
CA ASP A 17 -1.93 -15.30 -1.41
C ASP A 17 -0.78 -14.60 -2.16
N SER A 18 -0.12 -13.61 -1.55
CA SER A 18 1.06 -12.99 -2.16
C SER A 18 2.17 -14.02 -2.28
N PHE A 19 2.68 -14.24 -3.49
CA PHE A 19 3.57 -15.39 -3.77
C PHE A 19 3.00 -16.74 -3.27
N GLY A 20 1.68 -16.90 -3.33
CA GLY A 20 0.94 -18.12 -2.99
C GLY A 20 0.73 -18.38 -1.49
N VAL A 21 1.47 -17.72 -0.59
CA VAL A 21 1.43 -18.02 0.86
C VAL A 21 1.70 -16.82 1.78
N LEU A 22 2.17 -15.69 1.25
CA LEU A 22 2.63 -14.56 2.05
C LEU A 22 1.49 -13.59 2.34
N LYS A 23 1.52 -13.06 3.56
CA LYS A 23 0.57 -12.06 4.02
C LYS A 23 0.84 -10.70 3.38
N ARG A 24 -0.22 -9.99 3.05
CA ARG A 24 -0.20 -8.59 2.57
C ARG A 24 -1.41 -7.83 3.07
N HIS A 25 -1.24 -6.53 3.33
CA HIS A 25 -2.36 -5.61 3.55
C HIS A 25 -2.55 -4.76 2.30
N GLU A 26 -3.76 -4.73 1.75
CA GLU A 26 -4.13 -3.83 0.66
C GLU A 26 -5.08 -2.74 1.12
N TYR A 27 -4.80 -1.52 0.68
CA TYR A 27 -5.60 -0.33 0.93
C TYR A 27 -6.16 0.19 -0.39
N HIS A 28 -7.47 0.39 -0.44
CA HIS A 28 -8.19 0.91 -1.60
C HIS A 28 -8.86 2.22 -1.20
N PHE A 29 -8.30 3.35 -1.64
CA PHE A 29 -8.79 4.67 -1.24
C PHE A 29 -9.75 5.24 -2.28
N PRO A 30 -10.70 6.10 -1.86
CA PRO A 30 -11.74 6.65 -2.74
C PRO A 30 -11.20 7.61 -3.81
N ASN A 31 -9.93 8.03 -3.72
CA ASN A 31 -9.27 8.86 -4.74
C ASN A 31 -8.74 8.03 -5.94
N GLY A 32 -9.02 6.73 -6.00
CA GLY A 32 -8.55 5.84 -7.07
C GLY A 32 -7.09 5.39 -6.90
N TYR A 33 -6.45 5.73 -5.77
CA TYR A 33 -5.14 5.21 -5.38
C TYR A 33 -5.26 4.27 -4.19
N GLY A 34 -4.20 3.52 -3.97
CA GLY A 34 -4.16 2.50 -2.93
C GLY A 34 -2.73 2.14 -2.58
N ALA A 35 -2.58 1.15 -1.72
CA ALA A 35 -1.28 0.67 -1.30
C ALA A 35 -1.29 -0.85 -1.09
N SER A 36 -0.15 -1.47 -1.40
CA SER A 36 0.12 -2.88 -1.16
C SER A 36 1.28 -2.96 -0.16
N VAL A 37 1.05 -3.49 1.03
CA VAL A 37 2.02 -3.47 2.14
C VAL A 37 2.40 -4.88 2.55
N ILE A 38 3.70 -5.20 2.49
CA ILE A 38 4.24 -6.51 2.83
C ILE A 38 5.39 -6.42 3.83
N CYS A 39 5.62 -7.52 4.55
CA CYS A 39 6.79 -7.68 5.40
C CYS A 39 7.09 -9.18 5.57
N ASN A 40 8.05 -9.69 4.81
CA ASN A 40 8.44 -11.10 4.78
C ASN A 40 9.97 -11.26 4.58
N SER A 41 10.46 -12.49 4.51
CA SER A 41 11.90 -12.78 4.37
C SER A 41 12.51 -12.39 3.02
N TYR A 42 11.68 -12.10 2.03
CA TYR A 42 12.08 -11.70 0.68
C TYR A 42 11.86 -10.20 0.41
N SER A 43 11.37 -9.44 1.39
CA SER A 43 11.16 -7.99 1.29
C SER A 43 12.29 -7.21 1.98
N TYR A 44 12.40 -5.92 1.69
CA TYR A 44 13.32 -5.01 2.37
C TYR A 44 12.75 -4.55 3.72
N GLY A 45 12.49 -5.49 4.62
CA GLY A 45 11.76 -5.20 5.86
C GLY A 45 10.28 -4.95 5.60
N LEU A 46 9.72 -3.89 6.17
CA LEU A 46 8.37 -3.43 5.84
C LEU A 46 8.46 -2.56 4.59
N GLU A 47 7.66 -2.88 3.57
CA GLU A 47 7.65 -2.14 2.31
C GLU A 47 6.25 -1.90 1.78
N LEU A 48 6.12 -0.84 0.98
CA LEU A 48 4.87 -0.35 0.41
C LEU A 48 5.05 -0.11 -1.09
N ALA A 49 4.13 -0.63 -1.89
CA ALA A 49 3.95 -0.27 -3.28
C ALA A 49 2.64 0.52 -3.45
N VAL A 50 2.65 1.54 -4.32
CA VAL A 50 1.43 2.31 -4.64
C VAL A 50 0.58 1.51 -5.63
N LEU A 51 -0.72 1.48 -5.40
CA LEU A 51 -1.71 0.93 -6.30
C LEU A 51 -2.53 2.04 -6.94
N LYS A 52 -3.07 1.78 -8.14
CA LYS A 52 -4.06 2.61 -8.81
C LYS A 52 -5.17 1.72 -9.34
N ASN A 53 -6.41 2.19 -9.19
CA ASN A 53 -7.56 1.55 -9.81
C ASN A 53 -7.61 1.91 -11.30
N LEU A 54 -7.56 0.90 -12.16
CA LEU A 54 -7.65 0.99 -13.60
C LEU A 54 -8.72 0.00 -14.06
N ASP A 55 -9.84 0.51 -14.57
CA ASP A 55 -10.96 -0.31 -15.06
C ASP A 55 -11.40 -1.39 -14.07
N GLU A 56 -11.67 -0.98 -12.82
CA GLU A 56 -12.10 -1.85 -11.70
C GLU A 56 -11.01 -2.79 -11.14
N GLU A 57 -9.80 -2.77 -11.70
CA GLU A 57 -8.66 -3.57 -11.25
C GLU A 57 -7.62 -2.72 -10.52
N TRP A 58 -7.07 -3.23 -9.41
CA TRP A 58 -6.01 -2.54 -8.66
C TRP A 58 -4.63 -3.01 -9.12
N GLN A 59 -3.86 -2.10 -9.72
CA GLN A 59 -2.56 -2.40 -10.32
C GLN A 59 -1.45 -1.55 -9.71
N LEU A 60 -0.21 -2.05 -9.77
CA LEU A 60 0.97 -1.29 -9.35
C LEU A 60 1.10 0.02 -10.12
N CYS A 61 1.34 1.11 -9.41
CA CYS A 61 1.43 2.46 -9.96
C CYS A 61 2.84 3.02 -9.81
N TYR A 62 3.65 2.86 -10.85
CA TYR A 62 5.03 3.36 -10.93
C TYR A 62 5.12 4.83 -11.36
N THR A 63 4.00 5.49 -11.60
CA THR A 63 3.94 6.91 -12.03
C THR A 63 3.39 7.81 -10.94
N SER A 64 3.28 7.31 -9.71
CA SER A 64 2.80 8.09 -8.58
C SER A 64 3.88 9.11 -8.15
N PRO A 65 3.52 10.29 -7.64
CA PRO A 65 4.50 11.23 -7.09
C PRO A 65 5.05 10.79 -5.71
N ILE A 66 4.58 9.65 -5.17
CA ILE A 66 5.07 9.10 -3.89
C ILE A 66 6.35 8.30 -4.13
N THR A 67 6.33 7.44 -5.14
CA THR A 67 7.43 6.56 -5.54
C THR A 67 7.17 6.07 -6.96
N ASP A 68 8.26 5.88 -7.71
CA ASP A 68 8.29 5.21 -9.01
C ASP A 68 8.66 3.73 -8.91
N ASP A 69 8.90 3.22 -7.69
CA ASP A 69 9.17 1.81 -7.34
C ASP A 69 8.56 1.49 -5.96
N VAL A 70 9.13 0.54 -5.21
CA VAL A 70 8.75 0.21 -3.83
C VAL A 70 9.43 1.11 -2.79
N VAL A 71 8.68 1.53 -1.77
CA VAL A 71 9.26 2.16 -0.57
C VAL A 71 9.60 1.05 0.42
N GLY A 72 10.87 0.69 0.51
CA GLY A 72 11.38 -0.30 1.47
C GLY A 72 11.82 0.30 2.81
N TYR A 73 12.16 -0.57 3.76
CA TYR A 73 12.71 -0.23 5.08
C TYR A 73 11.88 0.75 5.91
N ILE A 74 10.56 0.71 5.77
CA ILE A 74 9.62 1.57 6.53
C ILE A 74 9.75 1.28 8.02
N ARG A 75 9.98 2.32 8.82
CA ARG A 75 10.25 2.26 10.26
C ARG A 75 8.95 2.19 11.05
N GLY A 76 8.30 1.04 10.96
CA GLY A 76 7.14 0.71 11.79
C GLY A 76 5.87 1.46 11.38
N GLU A 77 4.95 1.55 12.33
CA GLU A 77 3.56 1.98 12.08
C GLU A 77 3.43 3.47 11.75
N GLU A 78 4.23 4.33 12.40
CA GLU A 78 4.15 5.78 12.22
C GLU A 78 4.53 6.19 10.79
N GLU A 79 5.69 5.76 10.30
CA GLU A 79 6.12 6.05 8.92
C GLU A 79 5.19 5.41 7.88
N LEU A 80 4.68 4.21 8.16
CA LEU A 80 3.67 3.57 7.30
C LEU A 80 2.39 4.41 7.23
N THR A 81 1.91 4.91 8.37
CA THR A 81 0.71 5.74 8.46
C THR A 81 0.86 7.04 7.68
N GLU A 82 2.03 7.68 7.75
CA GLU A 82 2.35 8.88 6.97
C GLU A 82 2.30 8.62 5.46
N LEU A 83 2.92 7.53 4.98
CA LEU A 83 2.91 7.15 3.57
C LEU A 83 1.50 6.86 3.07
N LEU A 84 0.72 6.07 3.83
CA LEU A 84 -0.67 5.76 3.49
C LEU A 84 -1.53 7.04 3.46
N THR A 85 -1.32 7.95 4.39
CA THR A 85 -2.00 9.25 4.42
C THR A 85 -1.65 10.11 3.21
N LYS A 86 -0.39 10.10 2.76
CA LYS A 86 0.02 10.80 1.53
C LYS A 86 -0.69 10.23 0.31
N ILE A 87 -0.76 8.90 0.18
CA ILE A 87 -1.45 8.22 -0.93
C ILE A 87 -2.95 8.55 -0.91
N TYR A 88 -3.59 8.50 0.26
CA TYR A 88 -5.00 8.87 0.43
C TYR A 88 -5.30 10.30 -0.06
N ASN A 89 -4.36 11.22 0.12
CA ASN A 89 -4.51 12.64 -0.25
C ASN A 89 -4.04 12.97 -1.68
N LEU A 90 -3.61 11.99 -2.48
CA LEU A 90 -3.26 12.25 -3.89
C LEU A 90 -4.46 12.80 -4.66
N PRO A 91 -4.23 13.75 -5.59
CA PRO A 91 -5.30 14.21 -6.47
C PRO A 91 -5.79 13.03 -7.30
N GLY A 92 -7.07 12.69 -7.14
CA GLY A 92 -7.64 11.49 -7.73
C GLY A 92 -7.52 11.47 -9.25
N GLY A 93 -7.29 10.28 -9.81
CA GLY A 93 -7.30 10.07 -11.26
C GLY A 93 -8.75 10.00 -11.73
N ARG A 94 -9.23 11.04 -12.39
CA ARG A 94 -10.44 10.97 -13.20
C ARG A 94 -10.06 10.85 -14.67
#